data_AF-A0A2I4CAQ7-F1
#
_entry.id   AF-A0A2I4CAQ7-F1
#
_cell.length_a   1.000
_cell.length_b   1.000
_cell.length_c   1.000
_cell.angle_alpha   90.00
_cell.angle_beta   90.00
_cell.angle_gamma   90.00
#
_symmetry.space_group_name_H-M   'P 1'
#
loop_
_entity.id
_entity.type
_entity.pdbx_description
1 polymer ?
#
loop_
_entity_poly.entity_id
_entity_poly.type
_entity_poly.pdbx_seq_one_letter_code
_entity_poly.pdbx_strand_id
1 'polypeptide(L)'
;MSSHLQRAMEDLIKVFYCYSGKEGDKYKLNKKELKNMLQEELNDFLNGTNDAKVVEKIMQDLDENRDGEVDFQEFVVLVAALTVACNEFFVDLVKKEKRGI
;
A
#
# COMPACT_ATOMS: atom_id res chain seq x y z
N MET A 1 18.38 -18.32 10.17
CA MET A 1 17.13 -18.46 9.41
C MET A 1 16.16 -17.43 9.95
N SER A 2 15.93 -16.32 9.24
CA SER A 2 14.89 -15.35 9.63
C SER A 2 13.52 -16.02 9.59
N SER A 3 12.65 -15.71 10.55
CA SER A 3 11.28 -16.24 10.58
C SER A 3 10.47 -15.73 9.38
N HIS A 4 9.37 -16.41 9.02
CA HIS A 4 8.54 -15.99 7.89
C HIS A 4 8.05 -14.55 8.02
N LEU A 5 7.68 -14.12 9.23
CA LEU A 5 7.26 -12.74 9.49
C LEU A 5 8.42 -11.75 9.32
N GLN A 6 9.62 -12.07 9.82
CA GLN A 6 10.80 -11.22 9.62
C GLN A 6 11.12 -11.05 8.13
N ARG A 7 11.00 -12.10 7.33
CA ARG A 7 11.20 -12.01 5.86
C ARG A 7 10.14 -11.13 5.21
N ALA A 8 8.87 -11.30 5.57
CA ALA A 8 7.80 -10.45 5.04
C ALA A 8 8.04 -8.96 5.37
N MET A 9 8.50 -8.66 6.59
CA MET A 9 8.88 -7.30 6.98
C MET A 9 10.09 -6.78 6.18
N GLU A 10 11.13 -7.60 6.00
CA GLU A 10 12.28 -7.24 5.16
C GLU A 10 11.88 -6.98 3.71
N ASP A 11 10.97 -7.77 3.16
CA ASP A 11 10.51 -7.63 1.78
C ASP A 11 9.63 -6.38 1.60
N LEU A 12 8.77 -6.07 2.57
CA LEU A 12 8.01 -4.80 2.63
C LEU A 12 8.96 -3.58 2.59
N ILE A 13 10.00 -3.61 3.42
CA ILE A 13 11.02 -2.56 3.47
C ILE A 13 11.74 -2.45 2.11
N LYS A 14 12.18 -3.58 1.55
CA LYS A 14 12.89 -3.59 0.26
C LYS A 14 12.02 -3.04 -0.87
N VAL A 15 10.74 -3.42 -0.93
CA VAL A 15 9.80 -2.91 -1.92
C VAL A 15 9.73 -1.39 -1.82
N PHE A 16 9.46 -0.83 -0.63
CA PHE A 16 9.39 0.61 -0.47
C PHE A 16 10.64 1.34 -0.98
N TYR A 17 11.83 0.91 -0.52
CA TYR A 17 13.09 1.52 -0.92
C TYR A 17 13.54 1.19 -2.35
N CYS A 18 12.90 0.25 -3.02
CA CYS A 18 13.13 -0.01 -4.44
C CYS A 18 12.46 1.05 -5.33
N TYR A 19 11.39 1.68 -4.85
CA TYR A 19 10.67 2.73 -5.57
C TYR A 19 10.96 4.14 -5.04
N SER A 20 11.23 4.30 -3.74
CA SER A 20 11.56 5.60 -3.14
C SER A 20 12.95 6.09 -3.53
N GLY A 21 13.13 7.42 -3.55
CA GLY A 21 14.44 8.02 -3.81
C GLY A 21 14.97 7.87 -5.23
N LYS A 22 14.11 7.49 -6.18
CA LYS A 22 14.43 7.63 -7.61
C LYS A 22 14.45 9.11 -7.99
N GLU A 23 13.53 9.90 -7.41
CA GLU A 23 13.44 11.35 -7.59
C GLU A 23 12.97 12.01 -6.27
N GLY A 24 13.73 12.95 -5.70
CA GLY A 24 13.33 13.69 -4.50
C GLY A 24 13.81 13.08 -3.19
N ASP A 25 12.92 12.92 -2.19
CA ASP A 25 13.27 12.36 -0.88
C ASP A 25 13.42 10.83 -0.96
N LYS A 26 14.53 10.31 -0.44
CA LYS A 26 14.81 8.86 -0.43
C LYS A 26 13.97 8.08 0.57
N TYR A 27 13.35 8.76 1.52
CA TYR A 27 12.51 8.16 2.56
C TYR A 27 11.02 8.25 2.27
N LYS A 28 10.64 8.82 1.13
CA LYS A 28 9.26 8.99 0.72
C LYS A 28 9.06 8.61 -0.74
N LEU A 29 7.82 8.27 -1.08
CA LEU A 29 7.38 8.02 -2.44
C LEU A 29 6.65 9.26 -2.94
N ASN A 30 7.18 9.89 -3.97
CA ASN A 30 6.41 10.91 -4.67
C ASN A 30 5.29 10.25 -5.51
N LYS A 31 4.36 11.07 -6.03
CA LYS A 31 3.22 10.59 -6.84
C LYS A 31 3.61 9.66 -8.01
N LYS A 32 4.75 9.89 -8.65
CA LYS A 32 5.24 9.07 -9.77
C LYS A 32 5.82 7.75 -9.29
N GLU A 33 6.58 7.77 -8.20
CA GLU A 33 7.14 6.57 -7.59
C GLU A 33 6.04 5.67 -7.02
N LEU A 34 5.07 6.24 -6.31
CA LEU A 34 3.90 5.52 -5.82
C LEU A 34 3.13 4.88 -6.98
N LYS A 35 2.91 5.64 -8.06
CA LYS A 35 2.25 5.10 -9.26
C LYS A 35 2.96 3.86 -9.79
N ASN A 36 4.27 3.92 -9.95
CA ASN A 36 5.05 2.80 -10.49
C ASN A 36 5.00 1.59 -9.55
N MET A 37 5.14 1.81 -8.23
CA MET A 37 5.04 0.75 -7.24
C MET A 37 3.67 0.06 -7.28
N LEU A 38 2.58 0.83 -7.30
CA LEU A 38 1.22 0.32 -7.42
C LEU A 38 1.01 -0.48 -8.71
N GLN A 39 1.60 -0.03 -9.83
CA GLN A 39 1.47 -0.70 -11.12
C GLN A 39 2.30 -1.98 -11.23
N GLU A 40 3.47 -2.04 -10.61
CA GLU A 40 4.38 -3.20 -10.72
C GLU A 40 4.06 -4.26 -9.66
N GLU A 41 3.81 -3.85 -8.42
CA GLU A 41 3.60 -4.78 -7.29
C GLU A 41 2.12 -5.14 -7.07
N LEU A 42 1.20 -4.23 -7.43
CA LEU A 42 -0.22 -4.34 -7.09
C LEU A 42 -1.15 -4.31 -8.32
N ASN A 43 -0.64 -4.60 -9.50
CA ASN A 43 -1.41 -4.61 -10.76
C ASN A 43 -2.70 -5.45 -10.67
N ASP A 44 -2.59 -6.64 -10.09
CA ASP A 44 -3.69 -7.58 -9.94
C ASP A 44 -4.74 -7.07 -8.95
N PHE A 45 -4.31 -6.38 -7.89
CA PHE A 45 -5.22 -5.75 -6.91
C PHE A 45 -5.96 -4.56 -7.49
N LEU A 46 -5.32 -3.84 -8.42
CA LEU A 46 -5.91 -2.70 -9.10
C LEU A 46 -6.73 -3.11 -10.34
N ASN A 47 -6.92 -4.41 -10.61
CA ASN A 47 -7.59 -4.89 -11.82
C ASN A 47 -7.05 -4.24 -13.12
N GLY A 48 -5.76 -3.91 -13.15
CA GLY A 48 -5.14 -3.21 -14.28
C GLY A 48 -5.62 -1.77 -14.50
N THR A 49 -6.30 -1.13 -13.55
CA THR A 49 -6.71 0.27 -13.68
C THR A 49 -5.49 1.18 -13.56
N ASN A 50 -4.89 1.52 -14.70
CA ASN A 50 -3.83 2.53 -14.83
C ASN A 50 -4.38 3.97 -14.79
N ASP A 51 -5.56 4.15 -14.22
CA ASP A 51 -6.26 5.42 -14.18
C ASP A 51 -5.52 6.37 -13.24
N ALA A 52 -5.04 7.48 -13.79
CA ALA A 52 -4.36 8.52 -13.02
C ALA A 52 -5.22 9.01 -11.84
N LYS A 53 -6.54 8.97 -11.98
CA LYS A 53 -7.51 9.32 -10.94
C LYS A 53 -7.52 8.34 -9.77
N VAL A 54 -7.33 7.03 -10.02
CA VAL A 54 -7.29 6.01 -8.97
C VAL A 54 -6.01 6.18 -8.16
N VAL A 55 -4.87 6.34 -8.84
CA VAL A 55 -3.58 6.60 -8.20
C VAL A 55 -3.61 7.88 -7.39
N GLU A 56 -4.21 8.94 -7.91
CA GLU A 56 -4.35 10.21 -7.20
C GLU A 56 -5.27 10.10 -5.97
N LYS A 57 -6.33 9.31 -6.07
CA LYS A 57 -7.18 9.01 -4.91
C LYS A 57 -6.43 8.20 -3.85
N ILE A 58 -5.71 7.16 -4.26
CA ILE A 58 -4.88 6.36 -3.35
C ILE A 58 -3.83 7.24 -2.68
N MET A 59 -3.15 8.10 -3.45
CA MET A 59 -2.22 9.08 -2.90
C MET A 59 -2.88 9.95 -1.83
N GLN A 60 -4.05 10.53 -2.12
CA GLN A 60 -4.79 11.36 -1.17
C GLN A 60 -5.27 10.61 0.08
N ASP A 61 -5.61 9.33 -0.08
CA ASP A 61 -6.05 8.47 1.02
C ASP A 61 -4.86 8.03 1.90
N LEU A 62 -3.63 8.06 1.38
CA LEU A 62 -2.40 7.67 2.10
C LEU A 62 -1.59 8.82 2.68
N ASP A 63 -1.55 9.95 1.98
CA ASP A 63 -0.87 11.18 2.38
C ASP A 63 -1.66 11.87 3.50
N GLU A 64 -1.58 11.30 4.71
CA GLU A 64 -2.30 11.77 5.90
C GLU A 64 -1.80 13.16 6.31
N ASN A 65 -0.50 13.39 6.16
CA ASN A 65 0.14 14.65 6.52
C ASN A 65 -0.04 15.76 5.45
N ARG A 66 -0.49 15.38 4.24
CA ARG A 66 -0.79 16.24 3.09
C ARG A 66 0.42 16.98 2.52
N ASP A 67 1.59 16.35 2.54
CA ASP A 67 2.82 16.91 1.99
C ASP A 67 3.04 16.58 0.50
N GLY A 68 2.16 15.76 -0.09
CA GLY A 68 2.22 15.34 -1.48
C GLY A 68 3.22 14.21 -1.76
N GLU A 69 3.73 13.56 -0.71
CA GLU A 69 4.58 12.38 -0.73
C GLU A 69 4.00 11.31 0.22
N VAL A 70 4.45 10.06 0.11
CA VAL A 70 4.03 8.97 1.01
C VAL A 70 5.24 8.45 1.74
N ASP A 71 5.27 8.59 3.07
CA ASP A 71 6.34 8.04 3.89
C ASP A 71 6.18 6.53 4.15
N PHE A 72 7.18 5.93 4.81
CA PHE A 72 7.15 4.50 5.09
C PHE A 72 5.99 4.09 6.02
N GLN A 73 5.58 4.94 6.95
CA GLN A 73 4.48 4.66 7.86
C GLN A 73 3.15 4.63 7.08
N GLU A 74 2.90 5.64 6.26
CA GLU A 74 1.72 5.75 5.40
C GLU A 74 1.64 4.56 4.42
N PHE A 75 2.77 4.16 3.86
CA PHE A 75 2.88 2.94 3.04
C PHE A 75 2.51 1.66 3.80
N VAL A 76 2.99 1.47 5.02
CA VAL A 76 2.65 0.28 5.83
C VAL A 76 1.16 0.23 6.15
N VAL A 77 0.53 1.39 6.39
CA VAL A 77 -0.92 1.49 6.59
C VAL A 77 -1.68 1.02 5.34
N LEU A 78 -1.24 1.40 4.13
CA LEU A 78 -1.81 0.88 2.88
C LEU A 78 -1.77 -0.65 2.84
N VAL A 79 -0.57 -1.21 3.02
CA VAL A 79 -0.36 -2.65 2.87
C VAL A 79 -1.15 -3.42 3.92
N ALA A 80 -1.25 -2.89 5.14
CA ALA A 80 -2.11 -3.45 6.17
C ALA A 80 -3.59 -3.40 5.76
N ALA A 81 -4.07 -2.28 5.24
CA ALA A 81 -5.46 -2.13 4.78
C ALA A 81 -5.79 -3.09 3.63
N LEU A 82 -4.91 -3.22 2.64
CA LEU A 82 -5.05 -4.19 1.55
C LEU A 82 -5.03 -5.62 2.07
N THR A 83 -4.09 -5.95 2.97
CA THR A 83 -4.02 -7.27 3.60
C THR A 83 -5.31 -7.61 4.33
N VAL A 84 -5.89 -6.66 5.06
CA VAL A 84 -7.18 -6.81 5.75
C VAL A 84 -8.33 -6.98 4.76
N ALA A 85 -8.36 -6.19 3.68
CA ALA A 85 -9.38 -6.27 2.63
C ALA A 85 -9.35 -7.62 1.87
N CYS A 86 -8.17 -8.19 1.68
CA CYS A 86 -7.95 -9.44 0.95
C CYS A 86 -8.04 -10.68 1.86
N ASN A 87 -8.00 -10.49 3.18
CA ASN A 87 -8.15 -11.59 4.12
C ASN A 87 -9.62 -12.03 4.17
N GLU A 88 -9.93 -13.19 3.60
CA GLU A 88 -11.27 -13.81 3.62
C GLU A 88 -11.85 -13.90 5.04
N PHE A 89 -11.01 -14.08 6.06
CA PHE A 89 -11.42 -14.10 7.45
C PHE A 89 -12.00 -12.76 7.93
N PHE A 90 -11.46 -11.63 7.44
CA PHE A 90 -11.97 -10.29 7.73
C PHE A 90 -13.22 -9.96 6.92
N VAL A 91 -13.29 -10.42 5.66
CA VAL A 91 -14.50 -10.33 4.82
C VAL A 91 -15.68 -11.04 5.50
N ASP A 92 -15.45 -12.19 6.12
CA ASP A 92 -16.47 -12.94 6.86
C ASP A 92 -16.82 -12.32 8.23
N LEU A 93 -15.86 -11.68 8.91
CA LEU A 93 -16.12 -10.89 10.13
C LEU A 93 -16.97 -9.64 9.85
N VAL A 94 -16.65 -8.86 8.82
CA VAL A 94 -17.46 -7.69 8.43
C VAL A 94 -18.87 -8.10 7.98
N LYS A 95 -19.00 -9.26 7.31
CA LYS A 95 -20.33 -9.84 6.99
C LYS A 95 -21.09 -10.27 8.25
N LYS A 96 -20.42 -10.75 9.29
CA LYS A 96 -21.03 -11.10 10.59
C LYS A 96 -21.40 -9.87 11.40
N GLU A 97 -20.58 -8.82 11.39
CA GLU A 97 -20.86 -7.57 12.13
C GLU A 97 -22.02 -6.77 11.52
N LYS A 98 -22.19 -6.80 10.18
CA LYS A 98 -23.37 -6.23 9.50
C LYS A 98 -24.66 -7.05 9.66
N ARG A 99 -24.56 -8.33 10.04
CA ARG A 99 -25.70 -9.18 10.42
C ARG A 99 -25.81 -9.13 11.93
N GLY A 100 -26.29 -8.00 12.46
CA GLY A 100 -26.46 -7.82 13.89
C GLY A 100 -27.10 -9.04 14.56
N ILE A 101 -26.43 -9.52 15.60
CA ILE A 101 -27.07 -10.16 16.74
C ILE A 101 -27.21 -9.08 17.80
#